data_AF-A0A1A3C1N4-F1
#
_entry.id   AF-A0A1A3C1N4-F1
#
_cell.length_a   1.000
_cell.length_b   1.000
_cell.length_c   1.000
_cell.angle_alpha   90.00
_cell.angle_beta   90.00
_cell.angle_gamma   90.00
#
_symmetry.space_group_name_H-M   'P 1'
#
loop_
_entity.id
_entity.type
_entity.pdbx_description
1 polymer ?
#
loop_
_entity_poly.entity_id
_entity_poly.type
_entity_poly.pdbx_seq_one_letter_code
_entity_poly.pdbx_strand_id
1 'polypeptide(L)'
;MTTLARLTALLVALAGLLVAAPNAAASPEDDLCRSMTSVGFTGDCATLVTLARGACTQLDGGADATTVAEKLDITTKDETLSNFIVAGARLYFCPEAQRT
;
A
#
# COMPACT_ATOMS: atom_id res chain seq x y z
N MET A 1 27.96 34.40 34.74
CA MET A 1 26.97 33.31 34.87
C MET A 1 25.83 33.44 33.84
N THR A 2 26.14 33.80 32.58
CA THR A 2 25.13 34.11 31.55
C THR A 2 25.28 33.27 30.27
N THR A 3 26.36 32.50 30.16
CA THR A 3 26.67 31.66 28.98
C THR A 3 26.04 30.27 29.06
N LEU A 4 25.90 29.69 30.26
CA LEU A 4 25.26 28.39 30.47
C LEU A 4 23.77 28.36 30.12
N ALA A 5 23.04 29.45 30.37
CA ALA A 5 21.60 29.54 30.09
C ALA A 5 21.28 29.56 28.59
N ARG A 6 22.23 30.01 27.73
CA ARG A 6 22.03 30.04 26.27
C ARG A 6 22.21 28.67 25.62
N LEU A 7 23.08 27.83 26.19
CA LEU A 7 23.35 26.48 25.68
C LEU A 7 22.17 25.52 25.94
N THR A 8 21.53 25.62 27.10
CA THR A 8 20.34 24.82 27.42
C THR A 8 19.13 25.19 26.59
N ALA A 9 18.95 26.47 26.22
CA ALA A 9 17.86 26.90 25.35
C ALA A 9 18.01 26.37 23.91
N LEU A 10 19.24 26.21 23.41
CA LEU A 10 19.49 25.70 22.05
C LEU A 10 19.18 24.20 21.93
N LEU A 11 19.47 23.41 22.98
CA LEU A 11 19.25 21.96 22.99
C LEU A 11 17.76 21.56 23.00
N VAL A 12 16.90 22.37 23.62
CA VAL A 12 15.45 22.12 23.62
C VAL A 12 14.81 22.41 22.26
N ALA A 13 15.36 23.36 21.48
CA ALA A 13 14.87 23.69 20.16
C ALA A 13 15.15 22.61 19.11
N LEU A 14 16.27 21.89 19.22
CA LEU A 14 16.65 20.81 18.29
C LEU A 14 15.84 19.51 18.50
N ALA A 15 15.34 19.26 19.71
CA ALA A 15 14.52 18.07 19.99
C ALA A 15 13.07 18.18 19.45
N GLY A 16 12.58 19.41 19.18
CA GLY A 16 11.22 19.64 18.66
C GLY A 16 11.06 19.41 17.15
N LEU A 17 12.17 19.29 16.40
CA LEU A 17 12.15 19.20 14.93
C LEU A 17 11.97 17.77 14.38
N LEU A 18 11.91 16.76 15.24
CA LEU A 18 11.79 15.34 14.84
C LEU A 18 10.35 14.81 14.83
N VAL A 19 9.35 15.61 15.23
CA VAL A 19 7.96 15.14 15.45
C VAL A 19 7.03 15.39 14.25
N ALA A 20 7.55 15.91 13.13
CA ALA A 20 6.73 16.17 11.96
C ALA A 20 7.47 15.86 10.65
N ALA A 21 8.10 14.70 10.56
CA ALA A 21 8.14 14.07 9.25
C ALA A 21 6.66 13.81 8.91
N PRO A 22 6.09 14.46 7.88
CA PRO A 22 4.81 14.00 7.39
C PRO A 22 5.07 12.54 7.05
N ASN A 23 4.35 11.61 7.68
CA ASN A 23 4.21 10.30 7.08
C ASN A 23 3.79 10.62 5.66
N ALA A 24 4.68 10.40 4.68
CA ALA A 24 4.23 10.37 3.30
C ALA A 24 3.10 9.34 3.37
N ALA A 25 1.86 9.82 3.26
CA ALA A 25 0.70 8.95 3.29
C ALA A 25 0.92 8.05 2.10
N ALA A 26 1.43 6.84 2.36
CA ALA A 26 1.69 5.86 1.33
C ALA A 26 0.31 5.55 0.77
N SER A 27 0.00 6.11 -0.40
CA SER A 27 -1.24 5.84 -1.08
C SER A 27 -1.14 4.40 -1.58
N PRO A 28 -1.92 3.45 -1.04
CA PRO A 28 -1.85 2.05 -1.47
C PRO A 28 -2.14 1.89 -2.96
N GLU A 29 -2.85 2.84 -3.54
CA GLU A 29 -3.14 2.95 -4.98
C GLU A 29 -1.89 3.25 -5.80
N ASP A 30 -1.13 4.28 -5.40
CA ASP A 30 0.12 4.66 -6.08
C ASP A 30 1.18 3.56 -5.94
N ASP A 31 1.23 2.90 -4.78
CA ASP A 31 2.18 1.81 -4.52
C ASP A 31 1.83 0.54 -5.30
N LEU A 32 0.55 0.18 -5.38
CA LEU A 32 0.08 -0.88 -6.27
C LEU A 32 0.49 -0.56 -7.71
N CYS A 33 0.12 0.61 -8.23
CA CYS A 33 0.35 0.93 -9.64
C CYS A 33 1.84 1.01 -9.98
N ARG A 34 2.67 1.51 -9.07
CA ARG A 34 4.13 1.48 -9.21
C ARG A 34 4.66 0.05 -9.24
N SER A 35 4.16 -0.82 -8.36
CA SER A 35 4.53 -2.24 -8.30
C SER A 35 4.14 -2.97 -9.58
N MET A 36 2.90 -2.80 -10.05
CA MET A 36 2.40 -3.37 -11.30
C MET A 36 3.22 -2.91 -12.52
N THR A 37 3.54 -1.62 -12.57
CA THR A 37 4.41 -1.05 -13.63
C THR A 37 5.80 -1.69 -13.61
N SER A 38 6.37 -1.93 -12.43
CA SER A 38 7.72 -2.52 -12.29
C SER A 38 7.82 -3.96 -12.83
N VAL A 39 6.70 -4.67 -12.89
CA VAL A 39 6.61 -6.03 -13.44
C VAL A 39 6.03 -6.06 -14.86
N GLY A 40 5.85 -4.90 -15.50
CA GLY A 40 5.46 -4.78 -16.91
C GLY A 40 3.98 -4.55 -17.16
N PHE A 41 3.14 -4.45 -16.12
CA PHE A 41 1.73 -4.10 -16.28
C PHE A 41 1.54 -2.58 -16.25
N THR A 42 1.57 -1.96 -17.43
CA THR A 42 1.36 -0.52 -17.63
C THR A 42 -0.08 -0.16 -17.99
N GLY A 43 -1.04 -0.99 -17.57
CA GLY A 43 -2.46 -0.75 -17.78
C GLY A 43 -2.96 0.50 -17.03
N ASP A 44 -4.22 0.85 -17.25
CA ASP A 44 -4.86 1.94 -16.52
C ASP A 44 -4.85 1.68 -15.00
N CYS A 45 -4.21 2.57 -14.24
CA CYS A 45 -4.03 2.42 -12.79
C CYS A 45 -5.38 2.34 -12.07
N ALA A 46 -6.39 3.10 -12.51
CA ALA A 46 -7.72 3.06 -11.89
C ALA A 46 -8.38 1.68 -12.05
N THR A 47 -8.18 1.03 -13.21
CA THR A 47 -8.62 -0.33 -13.46
C THR A 47 -7.90 -1.33 -12.54
N LEU A 48 -6.57 -1.24 -12.44
CA LEU A 48 -5.78 -2.12 -11.55
C LEU A 48 -6.20 -1.99 -10.08
N VAL A 49 -6.39 -0.76 -9.61
CA VAL A 49 -6.89 -0.47 -8.26
C VAL A 49 -8.29 -1.03 -8.05
N THR A 50 -9.19 -0.88 -9.02
CA THR A 50 -10.56 -1.40 -8.92
C THR A 50 -10.57 -2.92 -8.81
N LEU A 51 -9.76 -3.61 -9.63
CA LEU A 51 -9.60 -5.05 -9.58
C LEU A 51 -9.01 -5.51 -8.23
N ALA A 52 -7.97 -4.83 -7.74
CA ALA A 52 -7.34 -5.16 -6.46
C ALA A 52 -8.28 -4.93 -5.26
N ARG A 53 -9.04 -3.83 -5.24
CA ARG A 53 -10.07 -3.59 -4.23
C ARG A 53 -11.18 -4.64 -4.28
N GLY A 54 -11.63 -5.03 -5.47
CA GLY A 54 -12.63 -6.08 -5.65
C GLY A 54 -12.14 -7.46 -5.22
N ALA A 55 -10.89 -7.81 -5.53
CA ALA A 55 -10.23 -9.01 -5.03
C ALA A 55 -10.15 -8.99 -3.50
N CYS A 56 -9.75 -7.85 -2.95
CA CYS A 56 -9.65 -7.64 -1.52
C CYS A 56 -10.99 -7.85 -0.78
N THR A 57 -12.08 -7.25 -1.28
CA THR A 57 -13.43 -7.47 -0.71
C THR A 57 -13.83 -8.95 -0.69
N GLN A 58 -13.47 -9.71 -1.74
CA GLN A 58 -13.76 -11.14 -1.78
C GLN A 58 -12.92 -11.92 -0.75
N LEU A 59 -11.63 -11.60 -0.63
CA LEU A 59 -10.73 -12.23 0.35
C LEU A 59 -11.14 -11.92 1.80
N ASP A 60 -11.51 -10.67 2.09
CA ASP A 60 -12.07 -10.28 3.41
C ASP A 60 -13.40 -10.97 3.70
N GLY A 61 -14.18 -11.27 2.66
CA GLY A 61 -15.37 -12.09 2.74
C GLY A 61 -15.12 -13.60 2.93
N GLY A 62 -13.85 -14.02 3.02
CA GLY A 62 -13.45 -15.42 3.24
C GLY A 62 -13.32 -16.24 1.96
N ALA A 63 -13.32 -15.63 0.77
CA ALA A 63 -13.03 -16.35 -0.45
C ALA A 63 -11.58 -16.82 -0.50
N ASP A 64 -11.34 -18.00 -1.08
CA ASP A 64 -10.00 -18.50 -1.34
C ASP A 64 -9.30 -17.69 -2.44
N ALA A 65 -8.00 -17.47 -2.29
CA ALA A 65 -7.20 -16.67 -3.22
C ALA A 65 -7.18 -17.27 -4.64
N THR A 66 -7.19 -18.61 -4.75
CA THR A 66 -7.25 -19.32 -6.04
C THR A 66 -8.58 -19.06 -6.73
N THR A 67 -9.70 -19.16 -6.01
CA THR A 67 -11.03 -18.87 -6.56
C THR A 67 -11.15 -17.40 -7.02
N VAL A 68 -10.55 -16.46 -6.30
CA VAL A 68 -10.52 -15.06 -6.71
C VAL A 68 -9.67 -14.86 -7.97
N ALA A 69 -8.51 -15.53 -8.06
CA ALA A 69 -7.64 -15.51 -9.24
C ALA A 69 -8.35 -16.10 -10.47
N GLU A 70 -8.96 -17.29 -10.36
CA GLU A 70 -9.71 -17.93 -11.45
C GLU A 70 -10.83 -17.02 -12.00
N LYS A 71 -11.55 -16.33 -11.11
CA LYS A 71 -12.59 -15.37 -11.51
C LYS A 71 -12.01 -14.16 -12.24
N LEU A 72 -10.84 -13.68 -11.78
CA LEU A 72 -10.12 -12.60 -12.46
C LEU A 72 -9.65 -13.07 -13.83
N ASP A 73 -9.13 -14.28 -13.99
CA ASP A 73 -8.67 -14.83 -15.29
C ASP A 73 -9.78 -14.82 -16.34
N ILE A 74 -11.01 -15.14 -15.93
CA ILE A 74 -12.17 -15.08 -16.81
C ILE A 74 -12.39 -13.66 -17.34
N THR A 75 -12.09 -12.64 -16.53
CA THR A 75 -12.33 -11.22 -16.82
C THR A 75 -11.14 -10.57 -17.54
N THR A 76 -9.93 -10.76 -17.03
CA THR A 76 -8.67 -10.18 -17.52
C THR A 76 -8.16 -10.91 -18.75
N LYS A 77 -8.50 -12.19 -18.91
CA LYS A 77 -7.90 -13.12 -19.89
C LYS A 77 -6.38 -13.24 -19.74
N ASP A 78 -5.86 -12.97 -18.54
CA ASP A 78 -4.43 -12.96 -18.24
C ASP A 78 -4.20 -13.48 -16.82
N GLU A 79 -3.73 -14.72 -16.73
CA GLU A 79 -3.42 -15.41 -15.47
C GLU A 79 -2.33 -14.71 -14.68
N THR A 80 -1.34 -14.14 -15.36
CA THR A 80 -0.25 -13.44 -14.69
C THR A 80 -0.78 -12.17 -14.05
N LEU A 81 -1.56 -11.37 -14.79
CA LEU A 81 -2.20 -10.17 -14.26
C LEU A 81 -3.08 -10.49 -13.05
N SER A 82 -3.93 -11.52 -13.13
CA SER A 82 -4.81 -11.90 -12.03
C SER A 82 -4.04 -12.26 -10.77
N ASN A 83 -2.97 -13.05 -10.89
CA ASN A 83 -2.12 -13.42 -9.76
C ASN A 83 -1.49 -12.18 -9.10
N PHE A 84 -0.99 -11.23 -9.91
CA PHE A 84 -0.45 -9.98 -9.38
C PHE A 84 -1.52 -9.09 -8.74
N ILE A 85 -2.75 -9.07 -9.27
CA ILE A 85 -3.87 -8.36 -8.65
C ILE A 85 -4.22 -8.96 -7.28
N VAL A 86 -4.28 -10.29 -7.16
CA VAL A 86 -4.56 -10.97 -5.88
C VAL A 86 -3.43 -10.71 -4.86
N ALA A 87 -2.18 -10.80 -5.29
CA ALA A 87 -1.03 -10.47 -4.45
C ALA A 87 -1.06 -9.00 -3.99
N GLY A 88 -1.27 -8.07 -4.93
CA GLY A 88 -1.39 -6.64 -4.65
C GLY A 88 -2.56 -6.30 -3.73
N ALA A 89 -3.71 -6.96 -3.88
CA ALA A 89 -4.86 -6.81 -3.00
C ALA A 89 -4.50 -7.13 -1.54
N ARG A 90 -3.83 -8.25 -1.30
CA ARG A 90 -3.39 -8.66 0.05
C ARG A 90 -2.31 -7.74 0.61
N LEU A 91 -1.41 -7.25 -0.24
CA LEU A 91 -0.30 -6.40 0.22
C LEU A 91 -0.74 -4.98 0.55
N TYR A 92 -1.59 -4.39 -0.28
CA TYR A 92 -1.87 -2.94 -0.22
C TYR A 92 -3.26 -2.60 0.32
N PHE A 93 -4.26 -3.48 0.19
CA PHE A 93 -5.65 -3.14 0.51
C PHE A 93 -6.24 -3.95 1.67
N CYS A 94 -5.83 -5.21 1.87
CA CYS A 94 -6.23 -6.02 3.01
C CYS A 94 -5.14 -7.00 3.45
N PRO A 95 -4.13 -6.48 4.17
CA PRO A 95 -3.08 -7.29 4.74
C PRO A 95 -3.57 -8.07 5.96
N GLU A 96 -3.07 -9.29 6.11
CA GLU A 96 -3.46 -10.22 7.18
C GLU A 96 -3.19 -9.67 8.58
N ALA A 97 -2.14 -8.87 8.74
CA ALA A 97 -1.82 -8.21 10.02
C ALA A 97 -2.94 -7.27 10.52
N GLN A 98 -3.87 -6.86 9.66
CA GLN A 98 -4.99 -5.96 9.99
C GLN A 98 -6.31 -6.72 10.24
N ARG A 99 -6.35 -8.05 10.07
CA ARG A 99 -7.52 -8.90 10.30
C ARG A 99 -7.46 -9.50 11.71
N THR A 100 -7.93 -8.74 12.71
CA THR A 100 -8.11 -9.17 14.11
C THR A 100 -9.50 -9.69 14.39
#